data_AF-A0A6N9V2A2-F1
#
_entry.id   AF-A0A6N9V2A2-F1
#
_cell.length_a   1.000
_cell.length_b   1.000
_cell.length_c   1.000
_cell.angle_alpha   90.00
_cell.angle_beta   90.00
_cell.angle_gamma   90.00
#
_symmetry.space_group_name_H-M   'P 1'
#
loop_
_entity.id
_entity.type
_entity.pdbx_description
1 polymer ?
#
loop_
_entity_poly.entity_id
_entity_poly.type
_entity_poly.pdbx_seq_one_letter_code
_entity_poly.pdbx_strand_id
1 'polypeptide(L)' 'LITAAWNLPVANCTVLRDPASPRDLSRAVEEAAKEATDTLLVYYAGHGLIDWSGHFHLAVRSSERESVHDTAVPYAWV' A
#
# COMPACT_ATOMS: atom_id res chain seq x y z
N LEU A 1 16.06 -1.25 9.21
CA LEU A 1 15.12 -1.11 8.07
C LEU A 1 14.64 -2.50 7.69
N ILE A 2 13.36 -2.66 7.36
CA ILE A 2 12.74 -3.98 7.11
C ILE A 2 13.46 -4.81 6.03
N THR A 3 14.12 -4.14 5.09
CA THR A 3 14.93 -4.76 4.04
C THR A 3 16.03 -5.69 4.58
N ALA A 4 16.66 -5.35 5.72
CA ALA A 4 17.68 -6.17 6.35
C ALA A 4 17.12 -7.42 7.05
N ALA A 5 15.86 -7.36 7.53
CA ALA A 5 15.21 -8.50 8.16
C ALA A 5 14.86 -9.61 7.16
N TRP A 6 14.65 -9.23 5.89
CA TRP A 6 14.23 -10.14 4.81
C TRP A 6 15.30 -10.34 3.73
N ASN A 7 16.52 -9.84 3.96
CA ASN A 7 17.65 -9.95 3.04
C ASN A 7 17.32 -9.48 1.60
N LEU A 8 16.51 -8.42 1.47
CA LEU A 8 16.11 -7.88 0.17
C LEU A 8 17.17 -6.91 -0.38
N PRO A 9 17.53 -6.98 -1.67
CA PRO A 9 18.42 -6.00 -2.30
C PRO A 9 17.82 -4.60 -2.21
N VAL A 10 18.55 -3.67 -1.60
CA VAL A 10 18.08 -2.28 -1.38
C VAL A 10 17.72 -1.59 -2.70
N ALA A 11 18.42 -1.91 -3.80
CA ALA A 11 18.14 -1.35 -5.12
C ALA A 11 16.74 -1.70 -5.65
N ASN A 12 16.13 -2.79 -5.16
CA ASN A 12 14.79 -3.24 -5.56
C ASN A 12 13.73 -2.87 -4.52
N CYS A 13 14.06 -2.00 -3.56
CA CYS A 13 13.17 -1.65 -2.46
C CYS A 13 12.72 -0.19 -2.55
N THR A 14 11.45 0.02 -2.87
CA THR A 14 10.83 1.35 -2.81
C THR A 14 10.17 1.56 -1.45
N VAL A 15 10.47 2.68 -0.80
CA VAL A 15 9.87 3.05 0.50
C VAL A 15 8.91 4.21 0.30
N LEU A 16 7.61 3.92 0.41
CA LEU A 16 6.56 4.93 0.37
C LEU A 16 6.20 5.37 1.79
N ARG A 17 6.60 6.59 2.18
CA ARG A 17 6.30 7.16 3.50
C ARG A 17 5.07 8.06 3.40
N ASP A 18 4.07 7.75 4.22
CA ASP A 18 2.87 8.59 4.43
C ASP A 18 2.26 9.12 3.12
N PRO A 19 1.83 8.20 2.22
CA PRO A 19 1.25 8.55 0.92
C PRO A 19 0.05 9.46 1.10
N ALA A 20 -0.05 10.49 0.28
CA ALA A 20 -1.08 11.51 0.42
C ALA A 20 -2.45 10.97 -0.02
N SER A 21 -2.48 10.15 -1.08
CA SER A 21 -3.69 9.67 -1.73
C SER A 21 -3.65 8.17 -2.05
N PRO A 22 -4.82 7.53 -2.29
CA PRO A 22 -4.87 6.14 -2.74
C PRO A 22 -4.08 5.91 -4.02
N ARG A 23 -4.04 6.91 -4.91
CA ARG A 23 -3.32 6.87 -6.18
C ARG A 23 -1.81 6.80 -6.02
N ASP A 24 -1.25 7.42 -4.98
CA ASP A 24 0.19 7.35 -4.71
C ASP A 24 0.62 5.93 -4.37
N LEU A 25 -0.18 5.24 -3.55
CA LEU A 25 0.04 3.85 -3.19
C LEU A 25 -0.18 2.92 -4.38
N SER A 26 -1.32 3.04 -5.08
CA SER A 26 -1.64 2.16 -6.20
C SER A 26 -0.61 2.26 -7.33
N ARG A 27 -0.14 3.48 -7.62
CA ARG A 27 0.91 3.69 -8.63
C ARG A 27 2.23 3.05 -8.23
N ALA A 28 2.66 3.19 -6.97
CA ALA A 28 3.90 2.59 -6.49
C ALA A 28 3.86 1.05 -6.56
N VAL A 29 2.71 0.44 -6.21
CA VAL A 29 2.51 -1.01 -6.33
C VAL A 29 2.50 -1.44 -7.80
N GLU A 30 1.82 -0.70 -8.68
CA GLU A 30 1.79 -0.99 -10.12
C GLU A 30 3.19 -0.91 -10.75
N GLU A 31 3.98 0.12 -10.42
CA GLU A 31 5.36 0.28 -10.90
C GLU A 31 6.23 -0.88 -10.41
N ALA A 32 6.17 -1.23 -9.12
CA ALA A 32 6.91 -2.35 -8.56
C ALA A 32 6.50 -3.70 -9.18
N ALA A 33 5.21 -3.90 -9.48
CA ALA A 33 4.71 -5.10 -10.14
C ALA A 33 5.21 -5.26 -11.58
N LYS A 34 5.42 -4.15 -12.30
CA LYS A 34 6.01 -4.16 -13.65
C LYS A 34 7.50 -4.48 -13.63
N GLU A 35 8.21 -4.05 -12.59
CA GLU A 35 9.66 -4.26 -12.44
C GLU A 35 10.00 -5.65 -11.86
N ALA A 36 9.11 -6.23 -11.05
CA ALA A 36 9.31 -7.54 -10.45
C ALA A 36 9.31 -8.65 -11.52
N THR A 37 10.36 -9.47 -11.50
CA THR A 37 10.52 -10.59 -12.45
C THR A 37 10.13 -11.95 -11.87
N ASP A 38 9.96 -12.04 -10.55
CA ASP A 38 9.60 -13.27 -9.83
C ASP A 38 8.63 -12.95 -8.69
N THR A 39 9.15 -12.44 -7.56
CA THR A 39 8.36 -12.16 -6.36
C THR A 39 8.28 -10.66 -6.08
N LEU A 40 7.05 -10.15 -5.89
CA LEU A 40 6.79 -8.81 -5.33
C LEU A 40 6.33 -8.93 -3.88
N LEU A 41 6.91 -8.12 -2.99
CA LEU A 41 6.51 -8.04 -1.59
C LEU A 41 6.04 -6.63 -1.27
N VAL A 42 4.77 -6.48 -0.89
CA VAL A 42 4.20 -5.23 -0.38
C VAL A 42 4.08 -5.32 1.13
N TYR A 43 4.86 -4.52 1.84
CA TYR A 43 4.74 -4.37 3.29
C TYR A 43 4.03 -3.06 3.62
N TYR A 44 2.82 -3.17 4.18
CA TYR A 44 2.05 -2.05 4.67
C TYR A 44 2.06 -2.01 6.20
N ALA A 45 2.34 -0.84 6.77
CA ALA A 45 2.21 -0.58 8.20
C ALA A 45 1.50 0.76 8.40
N GLY A 46 0.25 0.68 8.85
CA GLY A 46 -0.62 1.84 9.02
C GLY A 46 -1.99 1.44 9.55
N HIS A 47 -2.93 2.38 9.52
CA HIS A 47 -4.29 2.12 9.99
C HIS A 47 -5.11 1.37 8.95
N GLY A 48 -5.84 0.36 9.41
CA GLY A 48 -6.88 -0.28 8.61
C GLY A 48 -8.22 0.43 8.78
N LEU A 49 -8.99 0.49 7.70
CA LEU A 49 -10.36 0.99 7.69
C LEU A 49 -11.29 -0.10 7.16
N ILE A 50 -12.53 -0.12 7.65
CA ILE A 50 -13.56 -1.07 7.23
C ILE A 50 -14.72 -0.24 6.67
N ASP A 51 -15.16 -0.55 5.45
CA ASP A 51 -16.32 0.11 4.86
C ASP A 51 -17.64 -0.46 5.42
N TRP A 52 -18.78 0.10 4.99
CA TRP A 52 -20.10 -0.35 5.42
C TRP A 52 -20.44 -1.79 4.98
N SER A 53 -19.76 -2.31 3.96
CA SER A 53 -19.89 -3.69 3.47
C SER A 53 -18.96 -4.67 4.20
N GLY A 54 -18.10 -4.19 5.09
CA GLY A 54 -17.13 -5.02 5.81
C GLY A 54 -15.80 -5.22 5.08
N HIS A 55 -15.55 -4.53 3.96
CA HIS A 55 -14.29 -4.68 3.23
C HIS A 55 -13.16 -3.89 3.89
N PHE A 56 -11.99 -4.53 3.96
CA PHE A 56 -10.78 -3.95 4.51
C PHE A 56 -10.08 -3.02 3.52
N HIS A 57 -9.67 -1.86 4.03
CA HIS A 57 -8.98 -0.82 3.28
C HIS A 57 -7.73 -0.37 4.04
N LEU A 58 -6.68 -0.02 3.29
CA LEU A 58 -5.43 0.53 3.77
C LEU A 58 -5.56 2.06 3.79
N ALA A 59 -5.42 2.67 4.97
CA ALA A 59 -5.48 4.12 5.09
C ALA A 59 -4.24 4.78 4.46
N VAL A 60 -4.50 5.91 3.82
CA VAL A 60 -3.52 6.92 3.39
C VAL A 60 -3.78 8.21 4.15
N ARG A 61 -2.94 9.24 3.96
CA ARG A 61 -3.08 10.50 4.71
C ARG A 61 -4.45 11.17 4.55
N SER A 62 -5.00 11.14 3.34
CA SER A 62 -6.29 11.74 3.02
C SER A 62 -7.50 10.86 3.33
N SER A 63 -7.33 9.70 3.98
CA SER A 63 -8.46 8.80 4.23
C SER A 63 -9.43 9.38 5.26
N GLU A 64 -10.71 9.34 4.93
CA GLU A 64 -11.82 9.78 5.76
C GLU A 64 -12.63 8.57 6.22
N ARG A 65 -13.03 8.53 7.51
CA ARG A 65 -13.74 7.38 8.08
C ARG A 65 -15.17 7.27 7.56
N GLU A 66 -15.74 8.40 7.16
CA GLU A 66 -17.08 8.53 6.63
C GLU A 66 -17.15 8.19 5.13
N SER A 67 -15.99 8.24 4.45
CA SER A 67 -15.86 8.09 2.99
C SER A 67 -14.77 7.05 2.64
N VAL A 68 -14.75 5.90 3.31
CA VAL A 68 -13.66 4.90 3.16
C VAL A 68 -13.52 4.40 1.72
N HIS A 69 -14.63 4.18 1.04
CA HIS A 69 -14.70 3.54 -0.28
C HIS A 69 -14.01 4.31 -1.41
N ASP A 70 -13.83 5.63 -1.29
CA ASP A 70 -13.19 6.48 -2.28
C ASP A 70 -11.95 7.24 -1.76
N THR A 71 -11.73 7.27 -0.45
CA THR A 71 -10.57 7.95 0.18
C THR A 71 -9.49 7.00 0.72
N ALA A 72 -9.70 5.69 0.70
CA ALA A 72 -8.72 4.68 1.13
C ALA A 72 -8.44 3.64 0.03
N VAL A 73 -7.37 2.86 0.16
CA VAL A 73 -7.02 1.82 -0.83
C VAL A 73 -7.71 0.52 -0.45
N PRO A 74 -8.56 -0.08 -1.30
CA PRO A 74 -9.10 -1.40 -1.04
C PRO A 74 -7.97 -2.42 -0.94
N TYR A 75 -7.93 -3.21 0.14
CA TYR A 75 -6.91 -4.24 0.32
C TYR A 75 -6.92 -5.26 -0.83
N ALA A 76 -8.11 -5.57 -1.36
CA ALA A 76 -8.29 -6.50 -2.47
C ALA A 76 -7.65 -6.03 -3.80
N TRP A 77 -7.18 -4.79 -3.90
CA TRP A 77 -6.52 -4.25 -5.09
C TRP A 77 -4.99 -4.26 -5.00
N VAL A 78 -4.43 -4.65 -3.85
CA VAL A 78 -3.00 -4.77 -3.59
C VAL A 78 -2.61 -6.25 -3.67
#